data_AF-A0A961A3P1-F1
#
_entry.id   AF-A0A961A3P1-F1
#
_cell.length_a   1.000
_cell.length_b   1.000
_cell.length_c   1.000
_cell.angle_alpha   90.00
_cell.angle_beta   90.00
_cell.angle_gamma   90.00
#
_symmetry.space_group_name_H-M   'P 1'
#
loop_
_entity.id
_entity.type
_entity.pdbx_description
1 polymer ?
#
loop_
_entity_poly.entity_id
_entity_poly.type
_entity_poly.pdbx_seq_one_letter_code
_entity_poly.pdbx_strand_id
1 'polypeptide(L)'
;MYLVGIVTEDWNRMLAQYRSSSEWTVLYEYDLFDVGIDYMLIILEKDGIEITFGWTNWFEGEIECPESMRVELESYAGRWLKEGEPEALTPNKVAAWKQFEDKRREEKMQKEESQKQRGKGLLFEVSWPVTLAIVALITAALAYLIITGLS
;
A
#
# COMPACT_ATOMS: atom_id res chain seq x y z
N MET A 1 -24.71 -3.01 -6.99
CA MET A 1 -25.36 -1.96 -7.81
C MET A 1 -24.38 -0.81 -7.98
N TYR A 2 -24.58 0.04 -8.99
CA TYR A 2 -23.73 1.20 -9.24
C TYR A 2 -24.55 2.49 -9.13
N LEU A 3 -24.07 3.41 -8.30
CA LEU A 3 -24.55 4.78 -8.22
C LEU A 3 -23.59 5.67 -9.01
N VAL A 4 -24.11 6.46 -9.95
CA VAL A 4 -23.31 7.17 -10.95
C VAL A 4 -23.68 8.65 -11.02
N GLY A 5 -22.76 9.47 -11.53
CA GLY A 5 -22.96 10.92 -11.65
C GLY A 5 -23.09 11.61 -10.29
N ILE A 6 -22.29 11.16 -9.33
CA ILE A 6 -22.25 11.73 -7.99
C ILE A 6 -21.31 12.93 -8.03
N VAL A 7 -21.85 14.13 -7.82
CA VAL A 7 -21.07 15.36 -7.74
C VAL A 7 -19.89 15.17 -6.78
N THR A 8 -18.70 15.57 -7.24
CA THR A 8 -17.41 15.36 -6.56
C THR A 8 -17.43 15.74 -5.07
N GLU A 9 -18.13 16.83 -4.71
CA GLU A 9 -18.26 17.24 -3.30
C GLU A 9 -19.01 16.22 -2.45
N ASP A 10 -20.13 15.69 -2.94
CA ASP A 10 -20.92 14.67 -2.25
C ASP A 10 -20.17 13.35 -2.18
N TRP A 11 -19.50 12.98 -3.27
CA TRP A 11 -18.67 11.79 -3.34
C TRP A 11 -17.53 11.86 -2.30
N ASN A 12 -16.82 12.99 -2.22
CA ASN A 12 -15.75 13.20 -1.24
C ASN A 12 -16.28 13.18 0.19
N ARG A 13 -17.45 13.79 0.43
CA ARG A 13 -18.10 13.79 1.74
C ARG A 13 -18.44 12.36 2.17
N MET A 14 -19.06 11.57 1.29
CA MET A 14 -19.36 10.17 1.56
C MET A 14 -18.09 9.38 1.87
N LEU A 15 -17.09 9.43 1.00
CA LEU A 15 -15.81 8.74 1.22
C LEU A 15 -15.19 9.12 2.57
N ALA A 16 -15.19 10.41 2.93
CA ALA A 16 -14.65 10.88 4.20
C ALA A 16 -15.42 10.31 5.41
N GLN A 17 -16.75 10.21 5.33
CA GLN A 17 -17.56 9.59 6.40
C GLN A 17 -17.14 8.12 6.60
N TYR A 18 -17.10 7.34 5.51
CA TYR A 18 -16.71 5.93 5.59
C TYR A 18 -15.27 5.74 6.08
N ARG A 19 -14.30 6.53 5.58
CA ARG A 19 -12.89 6.45 6.03
C ARG A 19 -12.68 6.89 7.47
N SER A 20 -13.53 7.77 8.00
CA SER A 20 -13.43 8.22 9.39
C SER A 20 -14.03 7.23 10.40
N SER A 21 -14.86 6.28 9.94
CA SER A 21 -15.41 5.24 10.79
C SER A 21 -14.36 4.18 11.09
N SER A 22 -14.27 3.77 12.37
CA SER A 22 -13.36 2.70 12.81
C SER A 22 -13.78 1.31 12.33
N GLU A 23 -14.97 1.18 11.74
CA GLU A 23 -15.52 -0.10 11.30
C GLU A 23 -15.13 -0.46 9.87
N TRP A 24 -14.69 0.52 9.07
CA TRP A 24 -14.32 0.32 7.68
C TRP A 24 -12.81 0.22 7.52
N THR A 25 -12.36 -0.84 6.87
CA THR A 25 -10.96 -1.06 6.54
C THR A 25 -10.72 -0.74 5.06
N VAL A 26 -9.62 -0.05 4.76
CA VAL A 26 -9.20 0.18 3.37
C VAL A 26 -8.57 -1.12 2.84
N LEU A 27 -9.26 -1.81 1.93
CA LEU A 27 -8.72 -3.00 1.26
C LEU A 27 -7.77 -2.60 0.12
N TYR A 28 -8.14 -1.53 -0.59
CA TYR A 28 -7.42 -1.05 -1.75
C TYR A 28 -7.54 0.46 -1.87
N GLU A 29 -6.45 1.12 -2.24
CA GLU A 29 -6.41 2.54 -2.58
C GLU A 29 -5.44 2.72 -3.74
N TYR A 30 -5.92 3.37 -4.80
CA TYR A 30 -5.10 3.78 -5.92
C TYR A 30 -4.13 4.87 -5.50
N ASP A 31 -2.82 4.62 -5.66
CA ASP A 31 -1.74 5.46 -5.10
C ASP A 31 -0.74 6.00 -6.13
N LEU A 32 -1.13 6.04 -7.42
CA LEU A 32 -0.25 6.54 -8.49
C LEU A 32 -0.24 8.08 -8.57
N PHE A 33 0.67 8.62 -9.39
CA PHE A 33 0.97 10.05 -9.47
C PHE A 33 -0.21 10.94 -9.88
N ASP A 34 -1.22 10.36 -10.54
CA ASP A 34 -2.42 11.01 -11.05
C ASP A 34 -3.63 10.85 -10.12
N VAL A 35 -3.43 10.29 -8.92
CA VAL A 35 -4.49 10.14 -7.91
C VAL A 35 -5.14 11.49 -7.59
N GLY A 36 -6.47 11.54 -7.71
CA GLY A 36 -7.24 12.75 -7.47
C GLY A 36 -7.07 13.85 -8.53
N ILE A 37 -6.36 13.57 -9.62
CA ILE A 37 -6.24 14.44 -10.80
C ILE A 37 -7.09 13.89 -11.93
N ASP A 38 -6.77 12.67 -12.39
CA ASP A 38 -7.47 12.01 -13.50
C ASP A 38 -8.35 10.86 -13.00
N TYR A 39 -7.90 10.16 -11.96
CA TYR A 39 -8.56 8.97 -11.46
C TYR A 39 -8.40 8.81 -9.95
N MET A 40 -9.40 8.22 -9.31
CA MET A 40 -9.32 7.73 -7.95
C MET A 40 -10.16 6.47 -7.79
N LEU A 41 -9.61 5.47 -7.10
CA LEU A 41 -10.28 4.21 -6.79
C LEU A 41 -9.93 3.80 -5.37
N ILE A 42 -10.96 3.58 -4.54
CA ILE A 42 -10.82 3.15 -3.16
C ILE A 42 -11.84 2.04 -2.90
N ILE A 43 -11.41 0.95 -2.28
CA ILE A 43 -12.27 -0.15 -1.85
C ILE A 43 -12.20 -0.23 -0.33
N LEU A 44 -13.35 -0.12 0.32
CA LEU A 44 -13.51 -0.26 1.75
C LEU A 44 -14.30 -1.53 2.06
N GLU A 45 -14.00 -2.16 3.19
CA GLU A 45 -14.72 -3.35 3.67
C GLU A 45 -15.08 -3.24 5.14
N LYS A 46 -16.26 -3.77 5.48
CA LYS A 46 -16.77 -3.95 6.83
C LYS A 46 -17.61 -5.23 6.89
N ASP A 47 -17.25 -6.16 7.77
CA ASP A 47 -18.02 -7.39 8.02
C ASP A 47 -18.35 -8.20 6.75
N GLY A 48 -17.44 -8.25 5.79
CA GLY A 48 -17.60 -8.90 4.48
C GLY A 48 -18.40 -8.10 3.45
N ILE A 49 -18.82 -6.88 3.78
CA ILE A 49 -19.47 -5.95 2.87
C ILE A 49 -18.42 -5.03 2.26
N GLU A 50 -18.33 -5.03 0.93
CA GLU A 50 -17.46 -4.12 0.19
C GLU A 50 -18.24 -2.92 -0.36
N ILE A 51 -17.63 -1.74 -0.28
CA ILE A 51 -18.04 -0.52 -0.99
C ILE A 51 -16.85 -0.01 -1.81
N THR A 52 -17.08 0.20 -3.10
CA THR A 52 -16.03 0.68 -4.02
C THR A 52 -16.38 2.08 -4.49
N PHE A 53 -15.47 3.01 -4.23
CA PHE A 53 -15.52 4.40 -4.62
C PHE A 53 -14.64 4.60 -5.86
N GLY A 54 -15.24 5.04 -6.96
CA GLY A 54 -14.54 5.43 -8.18
C GLY A 54 -14.78 6.89 -8.49
N TRP A 55 -13.77 7.60 -8.96
CA TRP A 55 -13.92 8.98 -9.40
C TRP A 55 -13.00 9.26 -10.59
N THR A 56 -13.50 10.04 -11.54
CA THR A 56 -12.69 10.59 -12.63
C THR A 56 -13.01 12.07 -12.81
N ASN A 57 -12.08 12.82 -13.41
CA ASN A 57 -12.32 14.20 -13.80
C ASN A 57 -13.32 14.38 -14.95
N TRP A 58 -13.72 13.30 -15.65
CA TRP A 58 -14.65 13.35 -16.78
C TRP A 58 -16.10 12.99 -16.43
N PHE A 59 -16.29 12.07 -15.49
CA PHE A 59 -17.59 11.43 -15.20
C PHE A 59 -18.07 11.64 -13.77
N GLU A 60 -17.36 12.45 -12.99
CA GLU A 60 -17.57 12.65 -11.56
C GLU A 60 -17.42 11.35 -10.75
N GLY A 61 -18.12 11.25 -9.63
CA GLY A 61 -18.07 10.15 -8.69
C GLY A 61 -19.04 9.01 -9.03
N GLU A 62 -18.57 7.80 -8.75
CA GLU A 62 -19.30 6.55 -8.82
C GLU A 62 -19.09 5.74 -7.54
N ILE A 63 -20.12 4.99 -7.15
CA ILE A 63 -20.06 4.09 -5.99
C ILE A 63 -20.68 2.75 -6.36
N GLU A 64 -19.92 1.67 -6.22
CA GLU A 64 -20.45 0.30 -6.20
C GLU A 64 -20.74 -0.11 -4.75
N CYS A 65 -21.96 -0.56 -4.48
CA CYS A 65 -22.36 -1.00 -3.15
C CYS A 65 -23.51 -2.03 -3.22
N PRO A 66 -23.85 -2.71 -2.11
CA PRO A 66 -25.12 -3.42 -1.96
C PRO A 66 -26.31 -2.46 -1.88
N GLU A 67 -27.49 -2.91 -2.32
CA GLU A 67 -28.74 -2.12 -2.26
C GLU A 67 -29.08 -1.64 -0.85
N SER A 68 -28.74 -2.42 0.18
CA SER A 68 -29.00 -2.06 1.57
C SER A 68 -28.32 -0.77 2.02
N MET A 69 -27.23 -0.34 1.35
CA MET A 69 -26.48 0.87 1.69
C MET A 69 -27.03 2.13 1.01
N ARG A 70 -27.96 1.98 0.05
CA ARG A 70 -28.46 3.11 -0.75
C ARG A 70 -29.04 4.23 0.12
N VAL A 71 -29.89 3.88 1.08
CA VAL A 71 -30.57 4.86 1.94
C VAL A 71 -29.56 5.68 2.75
N GLU A 72 -28.50 5.04 3.23
CA GLU A 72 -27.42 5.70 3.96
C GLU A 72 -26.63 6.66 3.04
N LEU A 73 -26.27 6.22 1.83
CA LEU A 73 -25.57 7.04 0.84
C LEU A 73 -26.41 8.24 0.38
N GLU A 74 -27.70 8.04 0.12
CA GLU A 74 -28.64 9.12 -0.23
C GLU A 74 -28.82 10.11 0.92
N SER A 75 -28.79 9.63 2.17
CA SER A 75 -28.81 10.49 3.36
C SER A 75 -27.55 11.37 3.45
N TYR A 76 -26.36 10.80 3.19
CA TYR A 76 -25.12 11.60 3.13
C TYR A 76 -25.11 12.60 1.98
N ALA A 77 -25.70 12.24 0.84
CA ALA A 77 -25.83 13.12 -0.31
C ALA A 77 -26.91 14.20 -0.13
N GLY A 78 -27.88 13.99 0.76
CA GLY A 78 -29.05 14.85 0.93
C GLY A 78 -29.99 14.83 -0.28
N ARG A 79 -29.87 13.83 -1.15
CA ARG A 79 -30.64 13.68 -2.39
C ARG A 79 -30.63 12.23 -2.86
N TRP A 80 -31.51 11.94 -3.82
CA TRP A 80 -31.60 10.64 -4.46
C TRP A 80 -30.41 10.44 -5.39
N LEU A 81 -29.82 9.25 -5.34
CA LEU A 81 -28.67 8.90 -6.17
C LEU A 81 -29.16 8.09 -7.37
N LYS A 82 -28.57 8.37 -8.52
CA LYS A 82 -28.94 7.74 -9.78
C LYS A 82 -28.23 6.40 -9.90
N GLU A 83 -28.98 5.35 -10.17
CA GLU A 83 -28.42 4.07 -10.61
C GLU A 83 -28.13 4.11 -12.11
N GLY A 84 -27.02 3.51 -12.53
CA GLY A 84 -26.66 3.44 -13.94
C GLY A 84 -25.39 2.65 -14.21
N GLU A 85 -25.02 2.58 -15.48
CA GLU A 85 -23.79 1.91 -15.91
C GLU A 85 -22.56 2.74 -15.50
N PRO A 86 -21.54 2.14 -14.87
CA PRO A 86 -20.33 2.85 -14.43
C PRO A 86 -19.34 3.04 -15.59
N GLU A 87 -18.63 4.16 -15.57
CA GLU A 87 -17.50 4.47 -16.44
C GLU A 87 -16.16 4.33 -15.70
N ALA A 88 -16.09 4.80 -14.46
CA ALA A 88 -14.91 4.71 -13.59
C ALA A 88 -14.75 3.31 -12.98
N LEU A 89 -15.87 2.65 -12.69
CA LEU A 89 -15.94 1.37 -11.97
C LEU A 89 -16.29 0.17 -12.85
N THR A 90 -16.05 0.24 -14.17
CA THR A 90 -16.22 -0.95 -15.02
C THR A 90 -15.40 -2.14 -14.48
N PRO A 91 -15.95 -3.37 -14.46
CA PRO A 91 -15.27 -4.54 -13.89
C PRO A 91 -13.87 -4.77 -14.46
N ASN A 92 -13.68 -4.50 -15.76
CA ASN A 92 -12.39 -4.62 -16.41
C ASN A 92 -11.35 -3.63 -15.88
N LYS A 93 -11.74 -2.36 -15.64
CA LYS A 93 -10.83 -1.34 -15.09
C LYS A 93 -10.44 -1.70 -13.65
N VAL A 94 -11.42 -2.05 -12.82
CA VAL A 94 -11.16 -2.44 -11.42
C VAL A 94 -10.27 -3.68 -11.34
N ALA A 95 -10.54 -4.70 -12.15
CA ALA A 95 -9.72 -5.92 -12.19
C ALA A 95 -8.29 -5.63 -12.68
N ALA A 96 -8.13 -4.78 -13.70
CA ALA A 96 -6.81 -4.38 -14.19
C ALA A 96 -6.00 -3.65 -13.11
N TRP A 97 -6.65 -2.76 -12.35
CA TRP A 97 -5.99 -2.05 -11.24
C TRP A 97 -5.58 -2.96 -10.10
N LYS A 98 -6.42 -3.93 -9.71
CA LYS A 98 -6.05 -4.96 -8.71
C LYS A 98 -4.82 -5.76 -9.15
N GLN A 99 -4.83 -6.28 -10.39
CA GLN A 99 -3.71 -7.05 -10.94
C GLN A 99 -2.40 -6.23 -11.01
N PHE A 100 -2.50 -4.97 -11.42
CA PHE A 100 -1.35 -4.08 -11.49
C PHE A 100 -0.72 -3.84 -10.11
N GLU A 101 -1.55 -3.60 -9.10
CA GLU A 101 -1.09 -3.33 -7.74
C GLU A 101 -0.52 -4.58 -7.06
N ASP A 102 -1.14 -5.74 -7.25
CA ASP A 102 -0.62 -7.02 -6.75
C ASP A 102 0.80 -7.27 -7.29
N LYS A 103 0.99 -7.06 -8.61
CA LYS A 103 2.30 -7.18 -9.24
C LYS A 103 3.32 -6.19 -8.65
N ARG A 104 2.94 -4.93 -8.43
CA ARG A 104 3.83 -3.92 -7.79
C ARG A 104 4.24 -4.34 -6.39
N ARG A 105 3.31 -4.89 -5.60
CA ARG A 105 3.58 -5.39 -4.25
C ARG A 105 4.54 -6.57 -4.27
N GLU A 106 4.33 -7.52 -5.18
CA GLU A 106 5.25 -8.65 -5.39
C GLU A 106 6.67 -8.19 -5.74
N GLU A 107 6.81 -7.27 -6.70
CA GLU A 107 8.11 -6.72 -7.09
C GLU A 107 8.81 -6.00 -5.93
N LYS A 108 8.05 -5.28 -5.10
CA LYS A 108 8.58 -4.61 -3.90
C LYS A 108 9.08 -5.63 -2.87
N MET A 109 8.30 -6.67 -2.59
CA MET A 109 8.71 -7.75 -1.69
C MET A 109 9.98 -8.46 -2.17
N GLN A 110 10.07 -8.78 -3.46
CA GLN A 110 11.25 -9.41 -4.06
C GLN A 110 12.49 -8.52 -3.94
N LYS A 111 12.35 -7.20 -4.15
CA LYS A 111 13.44 -6.23 -3.98
C LYS A 111 13.90 -6.14 -2.53
N GLU A 112 12.98 -6.06 -1.58
CA GLU A 112 13.30 -6.04 -0.14
C GLU A 112 13.99 -7.33 0.32
N GLU A 113 13.52 -8.49 -0.16
CA GLU A 113 14.15 -9.78 0.13
C GLU A 113 15.55 -9.88 -0.46
N SER A 114 15.73 -9.44 -1.71
CA SER A 114 17.04 -9.38 -2.37
C SER A 114 18.02 -8.46 -1.63
N GLN A 115 17.53 -7.33 -1.10
CA GLN A 115 18.34 -6.42 -0.28
C GLN A 115 18.71 -7.04 1.07
N LYS A 116 17.79 -7.74 1.75
CA LYS A 116 18.08 -8.48 2.99
C LYS A 116 19.14 -9.56 2.75
N GLN A 117 19.06 -10.29 1.64
CA GLN A 117 20.06 -11.30 1.27
C GLN A 117 21.42 -10.69 0.97
N ARG A 118 21.48 -9.55 0.24
CA ARG A 118 22.73 -8.80 0.01
C ARG A 118 23.33 -8.25 1.31
N GLY A 119 22.51 -7.73 2.23
CA GLY A 119 22.96 -7.27 3.54
C GLY A 119 23.52 -8.39 4.42
N LYS A 120 22.91 -9.59 4.37
CA LYS A 120 23.46 -10.79 5.00
C LYS A 120 24.75 -11.28 4.34
N GLY A 121 24.88 -11.14 3.03
CA GLY A 121 26.12 -11.45 2.30
C GLY A 121 27.25 -10.45 2.53
N LEU A 122 26.96 -9.21 2.95
CA LEU A 122 27.96 -8.21 3.31
C LEU A 122 28.44 -8.37 4.77
N LEU A 123 27.60 -8.92 5.64
CA LEU A 123 27.98 -9.49 6.92
C LEU A 123 28.59 -10.89 6.68
N PHE A 124 29.69 -10.96 5.94
CA PHE A 124 30.55 -12.13 6.05
C PHE A 124 30.93 -12.25 7.53
N GLU A 125 30.46 -13.33 8.13
CA GLU A 125 31.01 -13.89 9.36
C GLU A 125 32.54 -13.84 9.23
N VAL A 126 33.18 -12.95 10.00
CA VAL A 126 34.57 -13.17 10.35
C VAL A 126 34.53 -14.48 11.11
N SER A 127 34.87 -15.59 10.45
CA SER A 127 34.79 -16.88 11.09
C SER A 127 35.63 -16.83 12.35
N TRP A 128 35.12 -17.38 13.46
CA TRP A 128 35.83 -17.43 14.74
C TRP A 128 37.33 -17.77 14.62
N PRO A 129 37.75 -18.70 13.74
CA PRO A 129 39.17 -18.95 13.48
C PRO A 129 39.96 -17.71 12.99
N VAL A 130 39.39 -16.90 12.09
CA VAL A 130 40.04 -15.70 11.54
C VAL A 130 40.14 -14.62 12.63
N THR A 131 39.09 -14.44 13.43
CA THR A 131 39.09 -13.51 14.56
C THR A 131 40.14 -13.90 15.60
N LEU A 132 40.24 -15.20 15.92
CA LEU A 132 41.25 -15.74 16.84
C LEU A 132 42.68 -15.60 16.29
N ALA A 133 42.88 -15.80 14.99
CA ALA A 133 44.18 -15.62 14.36
C ALA A 133 44.65 -14.15 14.40
N ILE A 134 43.74 -13.20 14.14
CA ILE A 134 44.04 -11.76 14.23
C ILE A 134 44.39 -11.38 15.68
N VAL A 135 43.61 -11.84 16.66
CA VAL A 135 43.91 -11.59 18.08
C VAL A 135 45.26 -12.20 18.46
N ALA A 136 45.55 -13.44 18.05
CA ALA A 136 46.82 -14.09 18.32
C ALA A 136 48.01 -13.32 17.73
N LEU A 137 47.88 -12.84 16.49
CA LEU A 137 48.92 -12.03 15.82
C LEU A 137 49.17 -10.69 16.54
N ILE A 138 48.11 -9.99 16.95
CA ILE A 138 48.23 -8.74 17.71
C ILE A 138 48.89 -9.00 19.07
N THR A 139 48.50 -10.07 19.76
CA THR A 139 49.07 -10.43 21.07
C THR A 139 50.54 -10.80 20.95
N ALA A 140 50.92 -11.56 19.91
CA ALA A 140 52.30 -11.93 19.63
C ALA A 140 53.16 -10.71 19.27
N ALA A 141 52.64 -9.77 18.47
CA ALA A 141 53.33 -8.54 18.13
C ALA A 141 53.57 -7.64 19.35
N LEU A 142 52.59 -7.51 20.25
CA LEU A 142 52.73 -6.79 21.52
C LEU A 142 53.75 -7.46 22.45
N ALA A 143 53.71 -8.79 22.57
CA ALA A 143 54.69 -9.53 23.36
C ALA A 143 56.11 -9.37 22.79
N TYR A 144 56.26 -9.41 21.46
CA TYR A 144 57.52 -9.17 20.79
C TYR A 144 58.05 -7.77 21.06
N LEU A 145 57.22 -6.73 20.95
CA LEU A 145 57.62 -5.34 21.24
C LEU A 145 58.06 -5.13 22.70
N ILE A 146 57.43 -5.82 23.66
CA ILE A 146 57.82 -5.78 25.08
C ILE A 146 59.17 -6.48 25.29
N ILE A 147 59.41 -7.60 24.61
CA ILE A 147 60.65 -8.39 24.72
C ILE A 147 61.82 -7.70 24.02
N THR A 148 61.61 -7.13 22.83
CA THR A 148 62.69 -6.52 22.05
C THR A 148 63.05 -5.12 22.50
N GLY A 149 62.30 -4.52 23.43
CA GLY A 149 62.63 -3.26 24.05
C GLY A 149 62.79 -2.13 23.03
N LEU A 150 61.73 -1.35 22.80
CA LEU A 150 61.94 0.07 22.52
C LEU A 150 62.53 0.70 23.80
N SER A 151 63.85 0.52 23.97
CA SER A 151 64.74 1.37 24.76
C SER A 151 65.51 2.27 23.80
#